data_AF-A0A942Y3B1-F1
#
_entry.id   AF-A0A942Y3B1-F1
#
_cell.length_a   1.000
_cell.length_b   1.000
_cell.length_c   1.000
_cell.angle_alpha   90.00
_cell.angle_beta   90.00
_cell.angle_gamma   90.00
#
_symmetry.space_group_name_H-M   'P 1'
#
loop_
_entity.id
_entity.type
_entity.pdbx_description
1 polymer ?
#
loop_
_entity_poly.entity_id
_entity_poly.type
_entity_poly.pdbx_seq_one_letter_code
_entity_poly.pdbx_strand_id
1 'polypeptide(L)'
;MDKQSNPCSLYLSLLPENEIKNVYISDSDEEGFRQYLTEQVQKFDDSSCAIPDIWLVQINIENRRKVERATSKIEGIIRSELEQQKGKIMHVISLMDAYYCYLKHINPLLEENKYANIVKTEGYFLLMISSKTQYMHEHSLMGIRTDRGVHVFSPDRKGMKAMNACLHYYEKHFFCREHATDRLEVIYIKAIGEMPAPCGNLFGENNNLETTPLHLPQNYFCHDKSLVEITTSKFDMHPTMQNYSIFCTKNGIDPMKTSTPNFEFLCLAQIRDGYSHHLASLFPEWPDNTAFGNDFLDLFLKYGKCKDNTQLRIIQKEIKDFANRLINEKYPDKICCREPVQTQEYLPDDTPEQSTSPKLKI
;
A
#
# COMPACT_ATOMS: atom_id res chain seq x y z
N MET A 1 24.42 -15.26 35.15
CA MET A 1 24.76 -16.16 34.03
C MET A 1 23.66 -16.02 33.00
N ASP A 2 23.92 -15.24 31.95
CA ASP A 2 23.00 -15.08 30.85
C ASP A 2 22.73 -16.43 30.21
N LYS A 3 21.47 -16.87 30.23
CA LYS A 3 21.06 -18.03 29.45
C LYS A 3 21.25 -17.64 27.99
N GLN A 4 22.27 -18.22 27.36
CA GLN A 4 22.55 -18.15 25.93
C GLN A 4 21.22 -18.31 25.17
N SER A 5 20.84 -17.31 24.37
CA SER A 5 19.62 -17.42 23.55
C SER A 5 19.75 -18.63 22.64
N ASN A 6 18.66 -19.36 22.49
CA ASN A 6 18.59 -20.54 21.62
C ASN A 6 17.44 -20.28 20.66
N PRO A 7 17.67 -19.50 19.59
CA PRO A 7 16.61 -19.09 18.70
C PRO A 7 16.08 -20.28 17.89
N CYS A 8 14.82 -20.20 17.47
CA CYS A 8 14.21 -21.16 16.55
C CYS A 8 13.16 -20.47 15.67
N SER A 9 12.84 -21.10 14.54
CA SER A 9 11.68 -20.73 13.72
C SER A 9 10.50 -21.63 14.04
N LEU A 10 9.31 -21.04 14.10
CA LEU A 10 8.03 -21.72 14.19
C LEU A 10 7.32 -21.61 12.86
N TYR A 11 6.80 -22.73 12.36
CA TYR A 11 5.90 -22.75 11.21
C TYR A 11 4.51 -23.15 11.67
N LEU A 12 3.52 -22.32 11.36
CA LEU A 12 2.15 -22.48 11.83
C LEU A 12 1.16 -22.48 10.68
N SER A 13 0.07 -23.22 10.85
CA SER A 13 -1.16 -23.08 10.07
C SER A 13 -2.23 -22.42 10.91
N LEU A 14 -2.68 -21.23 10.50
CA LEU A 14 -3.75 -20.46 11.13
C LEU A 14 -5.05 -20.65 10.35
N LEU A 15 -6.05 -21.25 10.99
CA LEU A 15 -7.35 -21.53 10.39
C LEU A 15 -8.20 -20.25 10.21
N PRO A 16 -9.33 -20.30 9.48
CA PRO A 16 -10.27 -19.18 9.38
C PRO A 16 -10.75 -18.65 10.73
N GLU A 17 -10.92 -19.53 11.72
CA GLU A 17 -11.39 -19.22 13.07
C GLU A 17 -10.27 -18.66 13.98
N ASN A 18 -9.07 -18.42 13.45
CA ASN A 18 -7.85 -18.01 14.16
C ASN A 18 -7.29 -19.07 15.12
N GLU A 19 -7.70 -20.32 14.96
CA GLU A 19 -7.11 -21.44 15.70
C GLU A 19 -5.80 -21.89 15.05
N ILE A 20 -4.79 -22.18 15.89
CA ILE A 20 -3.55 -22.79 15.42
C ILE A 20 -3.72 -24.31 15.32
N LYS A 21 -3.65 -24.87 14.10
CA LYS A 21 -3.79 -26.32 13.88
C LYS A 21 -2.50 -27.10 14.09
N ASN A 22 -1.39 -26.59 13.57
CA ASN A 22 -0.08 -27.26 13.63
C ASN A 22 1.01 -26.22 13.97
N VAL A 23 1.99 -26.63 14.76
CA VAL A 23 3.21 -25.84 15.04
C VAL A 23 4.42 -26.75 14.85
N TYR A 24 5.29 -26.38 13.92
CA TYR A 24 6.57 -27.06 13.69
C TYR A 24 7.70 -26.17 14.21
N ILE A 25 8.63 -26.76 14.94
CA ILE A 25 9.82 -26.07 15.46
C ILE A 25 11.00 -26.46 14.59
N SER A 26 11.66 -25.50 13.96
CA SER A 26 12.79 -25.70 13.06
C SER A 26 13.99 -24.87 13.46
N ASP A 27 15.19 -25.39 13.16
CA ASP A 27 16.45 -24.65 13.24
C ASP A 27 16.81 -23.98 11.91
N SER A 28 16.16 -24.41 10.81
CA SER A 28 16.24 -23.74 9.52
C SER A 28 15.29 -22.54 9.51
N ASP A 29 15.64 -21.48 8.78
CA ASP A 29 14.82 -20.28 8.64
C ASP A 29 13.96 -20.32 7.37
N GLU A 30 14.43 -19.77 6.26
CA GLU A 30 13.66 -19.55 5.05
C GLU A 30 13.52 -20.85 4.24
N GLU A 31 14.59 -21.66 4.18
CA GLU A 31 14.57 -22.95 3.46
C GLU A 31 13.65 -23.96 4.13
N GLY A 32 13.67 -24.02 5.46
CA GLY A 32 12.75 -24.88 6.21
C GLY A 32 11.31 -24.45 6.03
N PHE A 33 11.05 -23.13 5.97
CA PHE A 33 9.72 -22.62 5.70
C PHE A 33 9.26 -22.96 4.28
N ARG A 34 10.12 -22.83 3.26
CA ARG A 34 9.81 -23.27 1.88
C ARG A 34 9.39 -24.73 1.83
N GLN A 35 10.16 -25.62 2.47
CA GLN A 35 9.80 -27.03 2.54
C GLN A 35 8.44 -27.24 3.21
N TYR A 36 8.21 -26.56 4.33
CA TYR A 36 6.92 -26.59 5.02
C TYR A 36 5.75 -26.14 4.12
N LEU A 37 5.93 -25.08 3.33
CA LEU A 37 4.93 -24.62 2.35
C LEU A 37 4.64 -25.71 1.32
N THR A 38 5.68 -26.32 0.74
CA THR A 38 5.56 -27.44 -0.21
C THR A 38 4.79 -28.61 0.39
N GLU A 39 5.10 -29.00 1.63
CA GLU A 39 4.39 -30.08 2.34
C GLU A 39 2.91 -29.74 2.61
N GLN A 40 2.58 -28.46 2.84
CA GLN A 40 1.18 -28.06 3.02
C GLN A 40 0.38 -28.11 1.71
N VAL A 41 0.98 -27.68 0.60
CA VAL A 41 0.29 -27.61 -0.70
C VAL A 41 0.15 -28.99 -1.38
N GLN A 42 1.13 -29.87 -1.23
CA GLN A 42 1.12 -31.23 -1.82
C GLN A 42 -0.07 -32.08 -1.36
N LYS A 43 -0.68 -31.75 -0.22
CA LYS A 43 -1.92 -32.39 0.27
C LYS A 43 -3.10 -32.18 -0.66
N PHE A 44 -2.99 -31.25 -1.62
CA PHE A 44 -4.04 -30.85 -2.54
C PHE A 44 -3.75 -31.21 -4.01
N ASP A 45 -2.56 -31.73 -4.33
CA ASP A 45 -2.10 -32.01 -5.71
C ASP A 45 -3.04 -32.96 -6.50
N ASP A 46 -3.67 -33.92 -5.81
CA ASP A 46 -4.54 -34.93 -6.43
C ASP A 46 -6.05 -34.65 -6.24
N SER A 47 -6.41 -33.50 -5.66
CA SER A 47 -7.77 -33.27 -5.18
C SER A 47 -8.49 -32.17 -5.99
N SER A 48 -9.70 -32.46 -6.46
CA SER A 48 -10.67 -31.43 -6.92
C SER A 48 -11.29 -30.64 -5.76
N CYS A 49 -10.64 -30.67 -4.59
CA CYS A 49 -11.13 -30.11 -3.35
C CYS A 49 -10.87 -28.61 -3.30
N ALA A 50 -11.74 -27.90 -2.59
CA ALA A 50 -11.56 -26.49 -2.35
C ALA A 50 -10.31 -26.24 -1.48
N ILE A 51 -9.55 -25.20 -1.83
CA ILE A 51 -8.39 -24.78 -1.04
C ILE A 51 -8.93 -23.97 0.16
N PRO A 52 -8.69 -24.39 1.42
CA PRO A 52 -9.20 -23.66 2.58
C PRO A 52 -8.44 -22.35 2.83
N ASP A 53 -9.10 -21.37 3.47
CA ASP A 53 -8.50 -20.08 3.89
C ASP A 53 -7.60 -20.25 5.13
N ILE A 54 -6.52 -21.00 4.94
CA ILE A 54 -5.46 -21.23 5.93
C ILE A 54 -4.32 -20.26 5.65
N TRP A 55 -3.80 -19.62 6.69
CA TRP A 55 -2.61 -18.79 6.58
C TRP A 55 -1.42 -19.55 7.16
N LEU A 56 -0.35 -19.61 6.37
CA LEU A 56 0.89 -20.26 6.71
C LEU A 56 1.86 -19.17 7.19
N VAL A 57 2.35 -19.33 8.42
CA VAL A 57 3.07 -18.27 9.12
C VAL A 57 4.42 -18.78 9.58
N GLN A 58 5.46 -17.99 9.36
CA GLN A 58 6.77 -18.16 9.97
C GLN A 58 6.98 -17.13 11.07
N ILE A 59 7.37 -17.61 12.25
CA ILE A 59 7.73 -16.76 13.39
C ILE A 59 9.10 -17.16 13.90
N ASN A 60 10.02 -16.20 14.02
CA ASN A 60 11.28 -16.42 14.71
C ASN A 60 11.12 -16.07 16.19
N ILE A 61 11.60 -16.94 17.09
CA ILE A 61 11.55 -16.76 18.54
C ILE A 61 12.95 -16.93 19.12
N GLU A 62 13.34 -16.07 20.06
CA GLU A 62 14.68 -16.10 20.68
C GLU A 62 14.94 -17.28 21.62
N ASN A 63 13.88 -17.85 22.21
CA ASN A 63 13.99 -18.88 23.24
C ASN A 63 13.15 -20.13 22.93
N ARG A 64 13.76 -21.04 22.16
CA ARG A 64 13.22 -22.36 21.79
C ARG A 64 12.64 -23.16 22.96
N ARG A 65 13.29 -23.16 24.13
CA ARG A 65 12.87 -23.96 25.29
C ARG A 65 11.50 -23.55 25.83
N LYS A 66 11.06 -22.30 25.61
CA LYS A 66 9.72 -21.85 26.01
C LYS A 66 8.63 -22.51 25.17
N VAL A 67 8.89 -22.66 23.88
CA VAL A 67 7.97 -23.26 22.91
C VAL A 67 7.92 -24.77 23.06
N GLU A 68 9.08 -25.44 23.15
CA GLU A 68 9.15 -26.91 23.27
C GLU A 68 8.49 -27.47 24.53
N ARG A 69 8.46 -26.68 25.60
CA ARG A 69 7.83 -27.08 26.88
C ARG A 69 6.34 -26.78 26.93
N ALA A 70 5.77 -26.18 25.89
CA ALA A 70 4.35 -25.86 25.83
C ALA A 70 3.54 -27.15 25.62
N THR A 71 2.88 -27.63 26.66
CA THR A 71 1.99 -28.81 26.61
C THR A 71 0.54 -28.44 26.33
N SER A 72 0.18 -27.16 26.53
CA SER A 72 -1.09 -26.52 26.16
C SER A 72 -0.85 -25.00 26.10
N LYS A 73 -1.69 -24.24 25.38
CA LYS A 73 -1.61 -22.76 25.27
C LYS A 73 -0.40 -22.21 24.50
N ILE A 74 0.00 -22.87 23.42
CA ILE A 74 1.09 -22.39 22.54
C ILE A 74 0.84 -20.97 22.02
N GLU A 75 -0.42 -20.63 21.72
CA GLU A 75 -0.85 -19.29 21.29
C GLU A 75 -0.47 -18.20 22.28
N GLY A 76 -0.73 -18.41 23.58
CA GLY A 76 -0.39 -17.45 24.62
C GLY A 76 1.12 -17.24 24.77
N ILE A 77 1.91 -18.29 24.54
CA ILE A 77 3.38 -18.18 24.53
C ILE A 77 3.84 -17.38 23.32
N ILE A 78 3.36 -17.72 22.11
CA ILE A 78 3.71 -17.00 20.88
C ILE A 78 3.34 -15.53 21.01
N ARG A 79 2.10 -15.24 21.42
CA ARG A 79 1.61 -13.87 21.64
C ARG A 79 2.49 -13.12 22.62
N SER A 80 2.82 -13.72 23.77
CA SER A 80 3.71 -13.11 24.75
C SER A 80 5.12 -12.83 24.20
N GLU A 81 5.69 -13.71 23.37
CA GLU A 81 7.00 -13.46 22.76
C GLU A 81 6.93 -12.31 21.74
N LEU A 82 5.86 -12.23 20.94
CA LEU A 82 5.63 -11.14 19.98
C LEU A 82 5.44 -9.78 20.68
N GLU A 83 4.61 -9.73 21.72
CA GLU A 83 4.37 -8.51 22.52
C GLU A 83 5.66 -7.98 23.17
N GLN A 84 6.48 -8.90 23.70
CA GLN A 84 7.79 -8.59 24.30
C GLN A 84 8.89 -8.31 23.27
N GLN A 85 8.60 -8.37 21.97
CA GLN A 85 9.59 -8.21 20.88
C GLN A 85 10.72 -9.26 20.91
N LYS A 86 10.47 -10.41 21.54
CA LYS A 86 11.36 -11.59 21.56
C LYS A 86 10.98 -12.61 20.50
N GLY A 87 9.91 -12.34 19.76
CA GLY A 87 9.55 -13.01 18.53
C GLY A 87 9.24 -12.01 17.43
N LYS A 88 9.36 -12.46 16.18
CA LYS A 88 9.06 -11.67 14.99
C LYS A 88 8.37 -12.54 13.94
N ILE A 89 7.22 -12.08 13.44
CA ILE A 89 6.58 -12.67 12.27
C ILE A 89 7.43 -12.31 11.04
N MET A 90 7.91 -13.32 10.33
CA MET A 90 8.82 -13.16 9.19
C MET A 90 8.05 -13.21 7.87
N HIS A 91 7.21 -14.23 7.73
CA HIS A 91 6.41 -14.46 6.53
C HIS A 91 5.00 -14.87 6.90
N VAL A 92 4.05 -14.38 6.11
CA VAL A 92 2.64 -14.76 6.14
C VAL A 92 2.22 -14.97 4.70
N ILE A 93 1.66 -16.14 4.41
CA ILE A 93 1.19 -16.47 3.07
C ILE A 93 -0.11 -17.26 3.16
N SER A 94 -1.07 -16.97 2.30
CA SER A 94 -2.27 -17.81 2.21
C SER A 94 -1.91 -19.17 1.62
N LEU A 95 -2.60 -20.24 2.00
CA LEU A 95 -2.40 -21.56 1.39
C LEU A 95 -2.62 -21.52 -0.13
N MET A 96 -3.53 -20.66 -0.61
CA MET A 96 -3.79 -20.48 -2.03
C MET A 96 -2.67 -19.77 -2.77
N ASP A 97 -2.06 -18.76 -2.16
CA ASP A 97 -0.88 -18.08 -2.70
C ASP A 97 0.27 -19.08 -2.82
N ALA A 98 0.50 -19.88 -1.77
CA ALA A 98 1.51 -20.93 -1.76
C ALA A 98 1.22 -21.99 -2.85
N TYR A 99 -0.04 -22.40 -3.01
CA TYR A 99 -0.46 -23.37 -4.03
C TYR A 99 -0.27 -22.82 -5.45
N TYR A 100 -0.63 -21.55 -5.68
CA TYR A 100 -0.39 -20.87 -6.95
C TYR A 100 1.10 -20.85 -7.30
N CYS A 101 1.94 -20.44 -6.35
CA CYS A 101 3.38 -20.39 -6.54
C CYS A 101 3.98 -21.78 -6.81
N TYR A 102 3.49 -22.81 -6.10
CA TYR A 102 3.89 -24.20 -6.32
C TYR A 102 3.57 -24.68 -7.74
N LEU A 103 2.35 -24.46 -8.23
CA LEU A 103 1.93 -24.81 -9.59
C LEU A 103 2.73 -24.07 -10.67
N LYS A 104 3.23 -22.88 -10.37
CA LYS A 104 4.05 -22.06 -11.27
C LYS A 104 5.55 -22.30 -11.12
N HIS A 105 5.97 -23.15 -10.18
CA HIS A 105 7.38 -23.38 -9.84
C HIS A 105 8.15 -22.08 -9.53
N ILE A 106 7.50 -21.13 -8.84
CA ILE A 106 8.09 -19.86 -8.40
C ILE A 106 8.22 -19.81 -6.89
N ASN A 107 9.19 -19.04 -6.37
CA ASN A 107 9.41 -18.93 -4.92
C ASN A 107 8.33 -18.03 -4.28
N PRO A 108 7.50 -18.57 -3.36
CA PRO A 108 6.42 -17.81 -2.71
C PRO A 108 6.89 -16.68 -1.78
N LEU A 109 8.19 -16.66 -1.40
CA LEU A 109 8.72 -15.71 -0.42
C LEU A 109 9.26 -14.41 -1.06
N LEU A 110 9.38 -14.38 -2.39
CA LEU A 110 9.84 -13.20 -3.13
C LEU A 110 8.74 -12.12 -3.20
N GLU A 111 9.14 -10.85 -3.21
CA GLU A 111 8.21 -9.71 -3.14
C GLU A 111 7.26 -9.67 -4.34
N GLU A 112 7.75 -9.96 -5.54
CA GLU A 112 6.97 -10.06 -6.78
C GLU A 112 5.90 -11.15 -6.74
N ASN A 113 6.04 -12.15 -5.86
CA ASN A 113 5.13 -13.29 -5.74
C ASN A 113 4.19 -13.19 -4.54
N LYS A 114 4.21 -12.06 -3.80
CA LYS A 114 3.26 -11.81 -2.71
C LYS A 114 1.85 -11.56 -3.23
N TYR A 115 0.85 -11.80 -2.37
CA TYR A 115 -0.58 -11.62 -2.64
C TYR A 115 -0.91 -10.38 -3.49
N ALA A 116 -0.45 -9.20 -3.07
CA ALA A 116 -0.69 -7.92 -3.75
C ALA A 116 -0.33 -7.89 -5.24
N ASN A 117 0.58 -8.76 -5.68
CA ASN A 117 1.05 -8.85 -7.06
C ASN A 117 0.38 -10.00 -7.79
N ILE A 118 0.37 -11.20 -7.21
CA ILE A 118 -0.16 -12.40 -7.88
C ILE A 118 -1.68 -12.36 -8.06
N VAL A 119 -2.43 -11.73 -7.16
CA VAL A 119 -3.90 -11.65 -7.22
C VAL A 119 -4.40 -10.92 -8.49
N LYS A 120 -3.55 -10.09 -9.08
CA LYS A 120 -3.84 -9.32 -10.30
C LYS A 120 -3.62 -10.13 -11.59
N THR A 121 -3.02 -11.31 -11.48
CA THR A 121 -2.72 -12.15 -12.63
C THR A 121 -3.94 -12.98 -13.04
N GLU A 122 -4.13 -13.14 -14.35
CA GLU A 122 -5.22 -13.96 -14.89
C GLU A 122 -5.14 -15.41 -14.37
N GLY A 123 -3.92 -15.96 -14.27
CA GLY A 123 -3.70 -17.31 -13.77
C GLY A 123 -4.19 -17.52 -12.34
N TYR A 124 -3.99 -16.54 -11.46
CA TYR A 124 -4.47 -16.61 -10.08
C TYR A 124 -6.00 -16.57 -10.01
N PHE A 125 -6.62 -15.69 -10.80
CA PHE A 125 -8.08 -15.60 -10.91
C PHE A 125 -8.71 -16.92 -11.39
N LEU A 126 -8.15 -17.52 -12.44
CA LEU A 126 -8.61 -18.81 -12.96
C LEU A 126 -8.46 -19.92 -11.92
N LEU A 127 -7.38 -19.90 -11.14
CA LEU A 127 -7.16 -20.86 -10.05
C LEU A 127 -8.21 -20.70 -8.93
N MET A 128 -8.54 -19.47 -8.53
CA MET A 128 -9.60 -19.22 -7.54
C MET A 128 -10.95 -19.79 -7.98
N ILE A 129 -11.30 -19.63 -9.26
CA ILE A 129 -12.55 -20.18 -9.82
C ILE A 129 -12.51 -21.71 -9.83
N SER A 130 -11.45 -22.31 -10.36
CA SER A 130 -11.37 -23.77 -10.53
C SER A 130 -11.31 -24.51 -9.19
N SER A 131 -10.68 -23.90 -8.18
CA SER A 131 -10.65 -24.40 -6.80
C SER A 131 -11.92 -24.12 -6.00
N LYS A 132 -12.94 -23.46 -6.57
CA LYS A 132 -14.19 -23.07 -5.86
C LYS A 132 -13.93 -22.22 -4.60
N THR A 133 -12.84 -21.47 -4.59
CA THR A 133 -12.38 -20.71 -3.41
C THR A 133 -12.77 -19.24 -3.52
N GLN A 134 -14.08 -18.97 -3.64
CA GLN A 134 -14.60 -17.65 -3.98
C GLN A 134 -14.63 -16.64 -2.82
N TYR A 135 -14.27 -17.05 -1.60
CA TYR A 135 -14.44 -16.25 -0.38
C TYR A 135 -13.18 -16.21 0.49
N MET A 136 -12.00 -16.15 -0.14
CA MET A 136 -10.76 -15.96 0.61
C MET A 136 -10.82 -14.68 1.44
N HIS A 137 -10.41 -14.79 2.70
CA HIS A 137 -10.39 -13.69 3.65
C HIS A 137 -11.76 -13.14 4.08
N GLU A 138 -12.88 -13.82 3.78
CA GLU A 138 -14.23 -13.36 4.13
C GLU A 138 -14.41 -13.12 5.64
N HIS A 139 -13.71 -13.90 6.48
CA HIS A 139 -13.74 -13.76 7.93
C HIS A 139 -12.57 -12.97 8.52
N SER A 140 -11.63 -12.52 7.67
CA SER A 140 -10.48 -11.75 8.13
C SER A 140 -10.86 -10.30 8.37
N LEU A 141 -10.32 -9.71 9.43
CA LEU A 141 -10.44 -8.27 9.64
C LEU A 141 -9.72 -7.54 8.49
N MET A 142 -10.19 -6.34 8.16
CA MET A 142 -9.47 -5.46 7.23
C MET A 142 -8.68 -4.45 8.03
N GLY A 143 -7.59 -3.95 7.46
CA GLY A 143 -6.81 -2.92 8.11
C GLY A 143 -6.16 -1.93 7.16
N ILE A 144 -5.88 -0.76 7.72
CA ILE A 144 -5.03 0.27 7.11
C ILE A 144 -3.87 0.52 8.07
N ARG A 145 -2.66 0.10 7.67
CA ARG A 145 -1.43 0.40 8.40
C ARG A 145 -0.92 1.78 8.03
N THR A 146 -0.46 2.48 9.05
CA THR A 146 0.25 3.75 8.98
C THR A 146 1.49 3.71 9.88
N ASP A 147 2.28 4.76 9.86
CA ASP A 147 3.43 4.92 10.76
C ASP A 147 3.02 5.02 12.25
N ARG A 148 1.74 5.33 12.51
CA ARG A 148 1.17 5.47 13.86
C ARG A 148 0.48 4.20 14.38
N GLY A 149 0.42 3.12 13.59
CA GLY A 149 -0.27 1.88 13.95
C GLY A 149 -1.32 1.48 12.92
N VAL A 150 -2.19 0.54 13.28
CA VAL A 150 -3.14 -0.08 12.36
C VAL A 150 -4.57 0.33 12.70
N HIS A 151 -5.30 0.88 11.73
CA HIS A 151 -6.76 1.00 11.82
C HIS A 151 -7.37 -0.35 11.49
N VAL A 152 -8.10 -0.96 12.42
CA VAL A 152 -8.71 -2.29 12.25
C VAL A 152 -10.21 -2.15 12.01
N PHE A 153 -10.73 -2.82 10.98
CA PHE A 153 -12.14 -2.77 10.58
C PHE A 153 -12.75 -4.16 10.64
N SER A 154 -14.03 -4.22 11.01
CA SER A 154 -14.80 -5.48 10.97
C SER A 154 -14.94 -6.01 9.54
N PRO A 155 -15.07 -7.34 9.33
CA PRO A 155 -15.21 -7.92 7.99
C PRO A 155 -16.58 -7.62 7.33
N ASP A 156 -17.50 -7.03 8.08
CA ASP A 156 -18.86 -6.79 7.66
C ASP A 156 -19.02 -5.48 6.86
N ARG A 157 -20.26 -5.23 6.41
CA ARG A 157 -20.60 -4.00 5.69
C ARG A 157 -20.34 -2.73 6.50
N LYS A 158 -20.42 -2.77 7.83
CA LYS A 158 -20.10 -1.62 8.67
C LYS A 158 -18.60 -1.29 8.57
N GLY A 159 -17.75 -2.31 8.70
CA GLY A 159 -16.30 -2.15 8.59
C GLY A 159 -15.86 -1.73 7.20
N MET A 160 -16.44 -2.29 6.13
CA MET A 160 -16.18 -1.84 4.74
C MET A 160 -16.48 -0.35 4.54
N LYS A 161 -17.63 0.13 5.06
CA LYS A 161 -17.98 1.55 4.99
C LYS A 161 -17.01 2.43 5.77
N ALA A 162 -16.63 2.00 6.98
CA ALA A 162 -15.69 2.73 7.81
C ALA A 162 -14.27 2.76 7.21
N MET A 163 -13.84 1.67 6.56
CA MET A 163 -12.58 1.61 5.84
C MET A 163 -12.57 2.60 4.67
N ASN A 164 -13.64 2.67 3.89
CA ASN A 164 -13.77 3.67 2.82
C ASN A 164 -13.77 5.10 3.38
N ALA A 165 -14.45 5.35 4.50
CA ALA A 165 -14.40 6.65 5.18
C ALA A 165 -12.97 6.99 5.65
N CYS A 166 -12.22 6.01 6.15
CA CYS A 166 -10.81 6.17 6.51
C CYS A 166 -9.92 6.48 5.30
N LEU A 167 -10.12 5.82 4.16
CA LEU A 167 -9.38 6.12 2.93
C LEU A 167 -9.68 7.52 2.41
N HIS A 168 -10.96 7.95 2.44
CA HIS A 168 -11.34 9.32 2.11
C HIS A 168 -10.76 10.34 3.10
N TYR A 169 -10.66 9.99 4.39
CA TYR A 169 -9.99 10.82 5.37
C TYR A 169 -8.51 11.04 5.02
N TYR A 170 -7.77 9.97 4.69
CA TYR A 170 -6.38 10.11 4.24
C TYR A 170 -6.25 10.82 2.90
N GLU A 171 -7.20 10.66 1.98
CA GLU A 171 -7.28 11.46 0.75
C GLU A 171 -7.39 12.94 1.10
N LYS A 172 -8.39 13.33 1.89
CA LYS A 172 -8.68 14.71 2.30
C LYS A 172 -7.45 15.39 2.89
N HIS A 173 -6.63 14.65 3.63
CA HIS A 173 -5.44 15.17 4.31
C HIS A 173 -4.12 14.92 3.57
N PHE A 174 -4.13 14.35 2.35
CA PHE A 174 -2.92 13.93 1.64
C PHE A 174 -1.88 15.04 1.46
N PHE A 175 -2.33 16.24 1.10
CA PHE A 175 -1.45 17.40 0.91
C PHE A 175 -1.30 18.27 2.15
N CYS A 176 -1.88 17.92 3.31
CA CYS A 176 -1.74 18.74 4.51
C CYS A 176 -0.27 18.74 5.00
N ARG A 177 0.22 19.89 5.46
CA ARG A 177 1.57 20.01 6.05
C ARG A 177 1.78 19.06 7.22
N GLU A 178 0.76 18.95 8.07
CA GLU A 178 0.70 17.99 9.18
C GLU A 178 0.26 16.59 8.70
N HIS A 179 0.82 16.12 7.58
CA HIS A 179 0.66 14.73 7.16
C HIS A 179 1.27 13.81 8.23
N ALA A 180 0.62 12.66 8.45
CA ALA A 180 1.00 11.77 9.55
C ALA A 180 1.71 10.50 9.13
N THR A 181 1.71 10.20 7.84
CA THR A 181 2.20 8.92 7.35
C THR A 181 2.81 9.11 5.98
N ASP A 182 4.02 8.60 5.79
CA ASP A 182 4.70 8.56 4.49
C ASP A 182 4.39 7.25 3.76
N ARG A 183 3.80 6.29 4.47
CA ARG A 183 3.38 4.99 3.95
C ARG A 183 1.98 4.64 4.42
N LEU A 184 1.20 4.05 3.52
CA LEU A 184 -0.09 3.46 3.85
C LEU A 184 -0.19 2.08 3.23
N GLU A 185 -0.64 1.09 3.99
CA GLU A 185 -0.89 -0.25 3.45
C GLU A 185 -2.29 -0.71 3.78
N VAL A 186 -2.95 -1.30 2.78
CA VAL A 186 -4.19 -2.03 2.98
C VAL A 186 -3.83 -3.49 3.20
N ILE A 187 -4.36 -4.06 4.28
CA ILE A 187 -4.00 -5.39 4.76
C ILE A 187 -5.25 -6.18 5.16
N TYR A 188 -5.20 -7.50 4.99
CA TYR A 188 -6.05 -8.43 5.74
C TYR A 188 -5.35 -8.78 7.06
N ILE A 189 -6.14 -8.99 8.11
CA ILE A 189 -5.67 -9.23 9.46
C ILE A 189 -6.32 -10.49 10.03
N LYS A 190 -5.47 -11.35 10.57
CA LYS A 190 -5.77 -12.34 11.61
C LYS A 190 -4.91 -12.02 12.84
N ALA A 191 -5.14 -12.69 13.95
CA ALA A 191 -4.29 -12.56 15.13
C ALA A 191 -4.06 -13.91 15.79
N ILE A 192 -2.97 -14.01 16.54
CA ILE A 192 -2.70 -15.17 17.38
C ILE A 192 -3.37 -14.96 18.73
N GLY A 193 -4.40 -15.76 19.01
CA GLY A 193 -5.25 -15.63 20.20
C GLY A 193 -6.41 -14.67 19.97
N GLU A 194 -6.62 -13.72 20.89
CA GLU A 194 -7.77 -12.81 20.83
C GLU A 194 -7.67 -11.83 19.66
N MET A 195 -8.78 -11.67 18.94
CA MET A 195 -8.90 -10.67 17.87
C MET A 195 -8.85 -9.25 18.42
N PRO A 196 -8.16 -8.32 17.74
CA PRO A 196 -8.18 -6.92 18.11
C PRO A 196 -9.58 -6.32 17.95
N ALA A 197 -9.89 -5.33 18.79
CA ALA A 197 -11.10 -4.53 18.62
C ALA A 197 -11.04 -3.75 17.28
N PRO A 198 -12.15 -3.62 16.54
CA PRO A 198 -12.18 -2.91 15.26
C PRO A 198 -12.19 -1.39 15.45
N CYS A 199 -11.07 -0.84 15.93
CA CYS A 199 -10.89 0.58 16.25
C CYS A 199 -11.11 1.52 15.06
N GLY A 200 -10.87 1.05 13.82
CA GLY A 200 -11.12 1.78 12.59
C GLY A 200 -12.60 2.04 12.32
N ASN A 201 -13.52 1.27 12.93
CA ASN A 201 -14.95 1.50 12.76
C ASN A 201 -15.40 2.90 13.23
N LEU A 202 -14.62 3.57 14.08
CA LEU A 202 -14.84 4.95 14.52
C LEU A 202 -14.86 5.96 13.37
N PHE A 203 -14.18 5.68 12.24
CA PHE A 203 -14.26 6.53 11.04
C PHE A 203 -15.66 6.53 10.42
N GLY A 204 -16.40 5.43 10.51
CA GLY A 204 -17.78 5.35 10.04
C GLY A 204 -18.80 5.99 10.99
N GLU A 205 -18.38 6.30 12.22
CA GLU A 205 -19.20 6.94 13.25
C GLU A 205 -18.99 8.45 13.31
N ASN A 206 -17.84 8.94 12.84
CA ASN A 206 -17.47 10.35 12.84
C ASN A 206 -17.20 10.88 11.42
N ASN A 207 -18.28 11.18 10.69
CA ASN A 207 -18.21 11.62 9.29
C ASN A 207 -17.60 13.02 9.09
N ASN A 208 -17.46 13.83 10.15
CA ASN A 208 -16.94 15.20 10.10
C ASN A 208 -15.61 15.34 10.85
N LEU A 209 -14.78 14.30 10.81
CA LEU A 209 -13.47 14.32 11.44
C LEU A 209 -12.56 15.33 10.72
N GLU A 210 -12.35 16.49 11.35
CA GLU A 210 -11.46 17.56 10.86
C GLU A 210 -10.05 17.49 11.46
N THR A 211 -9.85 16.66 12.49
CA THR A 211 -8.55 16.49 13.13
C THR A 211 -7.52 16.00 12.14
N THR A 212 -6.35 16.65 12.06
CA THR A 212 -5.28 16.20 11.17
C THR A 212 -4.80 14.81 11.55
N PRO A 213 -4.32 13.99 10.59
CA PRO A 213 -3.88 12.62 10.86
C PRO A 213 -2.83 12.53 11.97
N LEU A 214 -2.03 13.57 12.19
CA LEU A 214 -0.98 13.59 13.20
C LEU A 214 -1.56 13.66 14.62
N HIS A 215 -2.74 14.27 14.76
CA HIS A 215 -3.44 14.50 16.01
C HIS A 215 -4.59 13.52 16.25
N LEU A 216 -4.78 12.53 15.37
CA LEU A 216 -5.80 11.51 15.55
C LEU A 216 -5.64 10.79 16.90
N PRO A 217 -6.72 10.60 17.69
CA PRO A 217 -6.64 9.96 19.00
C PRO A 217 -6.11 8.51 18.96
N GLN A 218 -5.43 8.07 20.03
CA GLN A 218 -4.78 6.75 20.08
C GLN A 218 -5.75 5.57 19.99
N ASN A 219 -7.00 5.74 20.40
CA ASN A 219 -8.03 4.70 20.30
C ASN A 219 -8.47 4.40 18.85
N TYR A 220 -8.00 5.14 17.85
CA TYR A 220 -8.16 4.79 16.43
C TYR A 220 -7.12 3.77 15.96
N PHE A 221 -6.08 3.49 16.75
CA PHE A 221 -4.95 2.64 16.36
C PHE A 221 -4.87 1.39 17.22
N CYS A 222 -4.71 0.26 16.55
CA CYS A 222 -4.27 -1.00 17.12
C CYS A 222 -2.73 -1.08 17.05
N HIS A 223 -2.12 -1.46 18.17
CA HIS A 223 -0.68 -1.64 18.34
C HIS A 223 -0.31 -3.08 18.71
N ASP A 224 -1.25 -4.01 18.54
CA ASP A 224 -1.03 -5.43 18.83
C ASP A 224 0.07 -5.96 17.90
N LYS A 225 1.13 -6.53 18.49
CA LYS A 225 2.27 -7.09 17.73
C LYS A 225 2.03 -8.53 17.30
N SER A 226 0.92 -9.13 17.75
CA SER A 226 0.50 -10.48 17.38
C SER A 226 -0.40 -10.53 16.16
N LEU A 227 -0.63 -9.39 15.49
CA LEU A 227 -1.33 -9.33 14.22
C LEU A 227 -0.53 -10.09 13.15
N VAL A 228 -1.24 -11.00 12.49
CA VAL A 228 -0.78 -11.75 11.32
C VAL A 228 -1.45 -11.12 10.13
N GLU A 229 -0.67 -10.81 9.08
CA GLU A 229 -1.13 -9.85 8.09
C GLU A 229 -0.72 -10.22 6.67
N ILE A 230 -1.65 -10.04 5.74
CA ILE A 230 -1.41 -10.16 4.31
C ILE A 230 -1.64 -8.80 3.66
N THR A 231 -0.58 -8.23 3.08
CA THR A 231 -0.69 -6.94 2.38
C THR A 231 -1.35 -7.09 1.03
N THR A 232 -2.39 -6.29 0.79
CA THR A 232 -3.13 -6.25 -0.48
C THR A 232 -2.67 -5.11 -1.37
N SER A 233 -2.28 -3.98 -0.78
CA SER A 233 -1.78 -2.81 -1.49
C SER A 233 -0.86 -1.96 -0.61
N LYS A 234 0.13 -1.34 -1.24
CA LYS A 234 1.07 -0.41 -0.62
C LYS A 234 1.00 0.92 -1.37
N PHE A 235 1.03 2.00 -0.60
CA PHE A 235 0.96 3.36 -1.08
C PHE A 235 2.11 4.15 -0.46
N ASP A 236 2.87 4.81 -1.32
CA ASP A 236 3.71 5.92 -0.94
C ASP A 236 2.79 7.14 -0.74
N MET A 237 2.82 7.71 0.47
CA MET A 237 1.98 8.83 0.89
C MET A 237 2.76 10.15 0.96
N HIS A 238 4.02 10.19 0.48
CA HIS A 238 4.71 11.47 0.29
C HIS A 238 3.85 12.37 -0.62
N PRO A 239 3.74 13.68 -0.30
CA PRO A 239 2.75 14.57 -0.90
C PRO A 239 3.16 15.02 -2.31
N THR A 240 3.24 14.09 -3.25
CA THR A 240 3.49 14.33 -4.67
C THR A 240 2.22 14.09 -5.48
N MET A 241 2.16 14.64 -6.69
CA MET A 241 0.97 14.54 -7.55
C MET A 241 0.77 13.10 -8.04
N GLN A 242 1.87 12.41 -8.36
CA GLN A 242 1.84 11.02 -8.80
C GLN A 242 1.36 10.09 -7.69
N ASN A 243 1.87 10.26 -6.47
CA ASN A 243 1.47 9.44 -5.33
C ASN A 243 -0.01 9.63 -4.99
N TYR A 244 -0.50 10.88 -4.99
CA TYR A 244 -1.92 11.17 -4.80
C TYR A 244 -2.79 10.51 -5.87
N SER A 245 -2.40 10.62 -7.14
CA SER A 245 -3.14 10.01 -8.25
C SER A 245 -3.22 8.47 -8.14
N ILE A 246 -2.10 7.83 -7.78
CA ILE A 246 -2.04 6.38 -7.55
C ILE A 246 -2.94 5.98 -6.37
N PHE A 247 -2.90 6.75 -5.27
CA PHE A 247 -3.71 6.52 -4.09
C PHE A 247 -5.20 6.59 -4.41
N CYS A 248 -5.64 7.65 -5.10
CA CYS A 248 -7.05 7.82 -5.45
C CYS A 248 -7.52 6.74 -6.43
N THR A 249 -6.77 6.50 -7.51
CA THR A 249 -7.17 5.59 -8.60
C THR A 249 -7.32 4.15 -8.09
N LYS A 250 -6.35 3.64 -7.33
CA LYS A 250 -6.39 2.25 -6.83
C LYS A 250 -7.46 2.02 -5.77
N ASN A 251 -7.86 3.07 -5.05
CA ASN A 251 -8.92 3.00 -4.04
C ASN A 251 -10.30 3.43 -4.58
N GLY A 252 -10.43 3.69 -5.89
CA GLY A 252 -11.69 4.09 -6.52
C GLY A 252 -12.22 5.44 -6.01
N ILE A 253 -11.32 6.29 -5.50
CA ILE A 253 -11.65 7.61 -4.98
C ILE A 253 -11.67 8.60 -6.14
N ASP A 254 -12.77 9.32 -6.28
CA ASP A 254 -12.92 10.42 -7.22
C ASP A 254 -12.62 11.75 -6.49
N PRO A 255 -11.46 12.38 -6.72
CA PRO A 255 -11.05 13.61 -6.02
C PRO A 255 -12.08 14.73 -6.13
N MET A 256 -12.78 14.84 -7.27
CA MET A 256 -13.77 15.89 -7.50
C MET A 256 -14.99 15.75 -6.59
N LYS A 257 -15.33 14.51 -6.22
CA LYS A 257 -16.48 14.20 -5.36
C LYS A 257 -16.12 14.11 -3.88
N THR A 258 -14.84 13.91 -3.56
CA THR A 258 -14.40 13.56 -2.20
C THR A 258 -13.68 14.70 -1.49
N SER A 259 -12.88 15.51 -2.20
CA SER A 259 -12.22 16.69 -1.64
C SER A 259 -11.97 17.75 -2.69
N THR A 260 -12.95 18.65 -2.87
CA THR A 260 -12.80 19.84 -3.74
C THR A 260 -11.53 20.64 -3.42
N PRO A 261 -11.16 20.89 -2.15
CA PRO A 261 -9.92 21.62 -1.84
C PRO A 261 -8.63 20.92 -2.32
N ASN A 262 -8.54 19.59 -2.26
CA ASN A 262 -7.37 18.88 -2.78
C ASN A 262 -7.35 18.85 -4.30
N PHE A 263 -8.51 18.63 -4.92
CA PHE A 263 -8.64 18.69 -6.37
C PHE A 263 -8.23 20.08 -6.90
N GLU A 264 -8.72 21.14 -6.25
CA GLU A 264 -8.38 22.51 -6.62
C GLU A 264 -6.88 22.79 -6.46
N PHE A 265 -6.32 22.39 -5.31
CA PHE A 265 -4.90 22.51 -5.03
C PHE A 265 -4.02 21.75 -6.04
N LEU A 266 -4.40 20.51 -6.39
CA LEU A 266 -3.66 19.66 -7.32
C LEU A 266 -3.50 20.32 -8.68
N CYS A 267 -4.58 20.85 -9.24
CA CYS A 267 -4.53 21.46 -10.55
C CYS A 267 -3.80 22.80 -10.53
N LEU A 268 -3.92 23.60 -9.47
CA LEU A 268 -3.05 24.78 -9.31
C LEU A 268 -1.56 24.38 -9.25
N ALA A 269 -1.23 23.29 -8.55
CA ALA A 269 0.14 22.76 -8.49
C ALA A 269 0.64 22.31 -9.88
N GLN A 270 -0.21 21.66 -10.68
CA GLN A 270 0.08 21.30 -12.07
C GLN A 270 0.33 22.53 -12.96
N ILE A 271 -0.48 23.58 -12.83
CA ILE A 271 -0.28 24.86 -13.55
C ILE A 271 1.08 25.44 -13.18
N ARG A 272 1.38 25.57 -11.88
CA ARG A 272 2.64 26.11 -11.36
C ARG A 272 3.85 25.36 -11.92
N ASP A 273 3.75 24.03 -12.02
CA ASP A 273 4.87 23.20 -12.48
C ASP A 273 4.99 23.15 -14.02
N GLY A 274 4.03 23.75 -14.74
CA GLY A 274 4.08 23.94 -16.20
C GLY A 274 3.35 22.88 -17.00
N TYR A 275 2.53 22.06 -16.36
CA TYR A 275 1.65 21.09 -17.01
C TYR A 275 0.32 21.71 -17.44
N SER A 276 0.28 23.02 -17.66
CA SER A 276 -0.94 23.77 -18.01
C SER A 276 -1.66 23.26 -19.27
N HIS A 277 -0.92 22.65 -20.21
CA HIS A 277 -1.49 22.09 -21.45
C HIS A 277 -2.15 20.72 -21.25
N HIS A 278 -1.88 20.05 -20.13
CA HIS A 278 -2.46 18.76 -19.77
C HIS A 278 -3.75 18.89 -18.94
N LEU A 279 -4.08 20.07 -18.41
CA LEU A 279 -5.26 20.24 -17.57
C LEU A 279 -6.56 20.07 -18.34
N ALA A 280 -6.64 20.60 -19.57
CA ALA A 280 -7.82 20.44 -20.41
C ALA A 280 -8.00 18.99 -20.92
N SER A 281 -6.94 18.17 -20.94
CA SER A 281 -7.01 16.77 -21.35
C SER A 281 -7.21 15.80 -20.18
N LEU A 282 -6.65 16.10 -19.00
CA LEU A 282 -6.80 15.30 -17.78
C LEU A 282 -8.10 15.63 -17.03
N PHE A 283 -8.52 16.90 -17.05
CA PHE A 283 -9.72 17.40 -16.38
C PHE A 283 -10.44 18.41 -17.28
N PRO A 284 -11.08 17.96 -18.37
CA PRO A 284 -11.78 18.84 -19.31
C PRO A 284 -12.85 19.73 -18.63
N GLU A 285 -13.36 19.31 -17.48
CA GLU A 285 -14.35 20.06 -16.70
C GLU A 285 -13.74 21.02 -15.65
N TRP A 286 -12.40 21.12 -15.57
CA TRP A 286 -11.68 21.95 -14.60
C TRP A 286 -12.08 23.44 -14.60
N PRO A 287 -12.25 24.12 -15.76
CA PRO A 287 -12.64 25.53 -15.77
C PRO A 287 -14.02 25.77 -15.15
N ASP A 288 -14.94 24.82 -15.29
CA ASP A 288 -16.33 24.95 -14.85
C ASP A 288 -16.55 24.46 -13.41
N ASN A 289 -15.67 23.59 -12.91
CA ASN A 289 -15.83 22.91 -11.62
C ASN A 289 -14.88 23.41 -10.51
N THR A 290 -14.28 24.58 -10.69
CA THR A 290 -13.34 25.15 -9.71
C THR A 290 -13.60 26.62 -9.47
N ALA A 291 -13.29 27.10 -8.27
CA ALA A 291 -13.46 28.51 -7.95
C ALA A 291 -12.56 29.44 -8.82
N PHE A 292 -11.48 28.92 -9.39
CA PHE A 292 -10.43 29.70 -10.05
C PHE A 292 -10.41 29.56 -11.59
N GLY A 293 -11.28 28.74 -12.18
CA GLY A 293 -11.28 28.51 -13.63
C GLY A 293 -11.38 29.79 -14.45
N ASN A 294 -12.24 30.71 -14.01
CA ASN A 294 -12.41 32.03 -14.64
C ASN A 294 -11.19 32.94 -14.45
N ASP A 295 -10.45 32.80 -13.34
CA ASP A 295 -9.29 33.64 -13.04
C ASP A 295 -8.13 33.39 -14.02
N PHE A 296 -8.07 32.20 -14.62
CA PHE A 296 -7.04 31.86 -15.62
C PHE A 296 -7.47 32.12 -17.07
N LEU A 297 -8.74 32.42 -17.33
CA LEU A 297 -9.30 32.47 -18.69
C LEU A 297 -8.55 33.47 -19.58
N ASP A 298 -8.33 34.69 -19.09
CA ASP A 298 -7.62 35.74 -19.83
C ASP A 298 -6.16 35.37 -20.14
N LEU A 299 -5.48 34.71 -19.19
CA LEU A 299 -4.09 34.28 -19.36
C LEU A 299 -3.98 33.13 -20.38
N PHE A 300 -4.89 32.16 -20.34
CA PHE A 300 -4.93 31.08 -21.32
C PHE A 300 -5.34 31.56 -22.73
N LEU A 301 -6.26 32.52 -22.83
CA LEU A 301 -6.61 33.15 -24.11
C LEU A 301 -5.42 33.92 -24.71
N LYS A 302 -4.67 34.66 -23.89
CA LYS A 302 -3.43 35.32 -24.32
C LYS A 302 -2.39 34.29 -24.79
N TYR A 303 -2.22 33.20 -24.04
CA TYR A 303 -1.31 32.12 -24.38
C TYR A 303 -1.64 31.49 -25.74
N GLY A 304 -2.89 31.08 -25.96
CA GLY A 304 -3.31 30.42 -27.20
C GLY A 304 -3.27 31.29 -28.46
N LYS A 305 -3.35 32.62 -28.31
CA LYS A 305 -3.27 33.58 -29.44
C LYS A 305 -1.85 34.05 -29.75
N CYS A 306 -0.89 33.84 -28.84
CA CYS A 306 0.47 34.32 -28.98
C CYS A 306 1.27 33.41 -29.94
N LYS A 307 1.90 34.00 -30.96
CA LYS A 307 2.74 33.30 -31.94
C LYS A 307 4.25 33.54 -31.73
N ASP A 308 4.60 34.43 -30.81
CA ASP A 308 5.99 34.78 -30.51
C ASP A 308 6.53 33.94 -29.34
N ASN A 309 7.62 33.22 -29.57
CA ASN A 309 8.20 32.31 -28.58
C ASN A 309 8.70 33.02 -27.31
N THR A 310 9.13 34.28 -27.41
CA THR A 310 9.61 35.05 -26.25
C THR A 310 8.44 35.49 -25.38
N GLN A 311 7.37 36.02 -26.00
CA GLN A 311 6.14 36.38 -25.32
C GLN A 311 5.43 35.15 -24.73
N LEU A 312 5.45 33.99 -25.41
CA LEU A 312 4.92 32.74 -24.86
C LEU A 312 5.59 32.37 -23.54
N ARG A 313 6.92 32.49 -23.44
CA ARG A 313 7.65 32.24 -22.18
C ARG A 313 7.27 33.22 -21.07
N ILE A 314 7.01 34.49 -21.41
CA ILE A 314 6.56 35.50 -20.45
C ILE A 314 5.16 35.13 -19.94
N ILE A 315 4.22 34.81 -20.84
CA ILE A 315 2.85 34.44 -20.48
C ILE A 315 2.84 33.13 -19.65
N GLN A 316 3.66 32.15 -20.01
CA GLN A 316 3.83 30.92 -19.19
C GLN A 316 4.30 31.25 -17.78
N LYS A 317 5.26 32.17 -17.64
CA LYS A 317 5.73 32.61 -16.33
C LYS A 317 4.62 33.29 -15.54
N GLU A 318 3.85 34.19 -16.17
CA GLU A 318 2.70 34.84 -15.52
C GLU A 318 1.64 33.84 -15.03
N ILE A 319 1.33 32.82 -15.84
CA ILE A 319 0.42 31.73 -15.48
C ILE A 319 0.94 30.97 -14.25
N LYS A 320 2.22 30.59 -14.25
CA LYS A 320 2.85 29.88 -13.14
C LYS A 320 2.89 30.71 -11.86
N ASP A 321 3.29 31.97 -11.98
CA ASP A 321 3.37 32.90 -10.85
C ASP A 321 1.98 33.18 -10.26
N PHE A 322 0.93 33.23 -11.11
CA PHE A 322 -0.44 33.38 -10.63
C PHE A 322 -0.96 32.15 -9.88
N ALA A 323 -0.73 30.95 -10.42
CA ALA A 323 -1.07 29.71 -9.71
C ALA A 323 -0.34 29.60 -8.36
N ASN A 324 0.95 29.97 -8.32
CA ASN A 324 1.72 29.96 -7.08
C ASN A 324 1.16 30.95 -6.04
N ARG A 325 0.70 32.14 -6.47
CA ARG A 325 0.03 33.09 -5.57
C ARG A 325 -1.27 32.51 -4.99
N LEU A 326 -2.14 31.95 -5.83
CA LEU A 326 -3.38 31.33 -5.38
C LEU A 326 -3.15 30.18 -4.40
N ILE A 327 -2.15 29.32 -4.65
CA ILE A 327 -1.76 28.27 -3.71
C ILE A 327 -1.41 28.85 -2.34
N ASN A 328 -0.54 29.87 -2.31
CA ASN A 328 -0.07 30.46 -1.05
C ASN A 328 -1.19 31.22 -0.30
N GLU A 329 -2.13 31.82 -1.02
CA GLU A 329 -3.24 32.58 -0.41
C GLU A 329 -4.39 31.70 0.06
N LYS A 330 -4.74 30.64 -0.71
CA LYS A 330 -5.95 29.83 -0.48
C LYS A 330 -5.69 28.50 0.20
N TYR A 331 -4.49 27.96 0.06
CA TYR A 331 -4.09 26.67 0.63
C TYR A 331 -2.77 26.76 1.40
N PRO A 332 -2.64 27.69 2.37
CA PRO A 332 -1.40 27.91 3.10
C PRO A 332 -0.99 26.70 3.96
N ASP A 333 -1.92 25.81 4.28
CA ASP A 333 -1.73 24.59 5.06
C ASP A 333 -1.36 23.38 4.19
N LYS A 334 -1.39 23.51 2.86
CA LYS A 334 -1.06 22.43 1.93
C LYS A 334 0.38 22.50 1.42
N ILE A 335 0.93 21.34 1.08
CA ILE A 335 2.23 21.15 0.46
C ILE A 335 2.11 20.16 -0.70
N CYS A 336 2.89 20.41 -1.73
CA CYS A 336 3.14 19.47 -2.81
C CYS A 336 4.64 19.43 -3.03
N CYS A 337 5.26 18.29 -2.74
CA CYS A 337 6.66 18.05 -3.05
C CYS A 337 6.81 17.88 -4.56
N ARG A 338 7.96 18.32 -5.09
CA ARG A 338 8.33 17.97 -6.47
C ARG A 338 8.60 16.47 -6.51
N GLU A 339 8.19 15.83 -7.60
CA GLU A 339 8.56 14.44 -7.84
C GLU A 339 10.09 14.32 -7.78
N PRO A 340 10.63 13.28 -7.13
CA PRO A 340 12.05 12.99 -7.26
C PRO A 340 12.34 12.79 -8.74
N VAL A 341 13.34 13.50 -9.27
CA VAL A 341 13.82 13.25 -10.63
C VAL A 341 14.24 11.79 -10.63
N GLN A 342 13.50 10.94 -11.36
CA GLN A 342 13.98 9.60 -11.64
C GLN A 342 15.28 9.80 -12.40
N THR A 343 16.43 9.64 -11.73
CA THR A 343 17.67 9.27 -12.41
C THR A 343 17.42 7.90 -13.00
N GLN A 344 16.73 7.87 -14.15
CA GLN A 344 17.03 6.87 -15.14
C GLN A 344 18.53 7.03 -15.39
N GLU A 345 19.29 5.99 -15.05
CA GLU A 345 20.59 5.78 -15.67
C GLU A 345 20.34 5.80 -17.18
N TYR A 346 20.48 6.98 -17.78
CA TYR A 346 20.74 7.08 -19.19
C TYR A 346 22.08 6.38 -19.38
N LEU A 347 22.01 5.11 -19.80
CA LEU A 347 23.06 4.53 -20.62
C LEU A 347 23.38 5.59 -21.69
N PRO A 348 24.64 6.04 -21.80
CA PRO A 348 25.00 6.97 -22.86
C PRO A 348 24.60 6.33 -24.18
N ASP A 349 23.81 7.05 -24.98
CA ASP A 349 23.73 6.78 -26.41
C ASP A 349 25.16 6.90 -26.94
N ASP A 350 25.79 5.75 -27.21
CA ASP A 350 26.94 5.68 -28.08
C ASP A 350 26.49 6.16 -29.48
N THR A 351 26.55 7.47 -29.69
CA THR A 351 26.69 8.03 -31.04
C THR A 351 28.12 7.75 -31.49
N PRO A 352 28.33 6.95 -32.56
CA PRO A 352 29.63 6.92 -33.21
C PRO A 352 29.78 8.24 -33.97
N GLU A 353 30.65 9.10 -33.46
CA GLU A 353 31.21 10.21 -34.23
C GLU A 353 31.86 9.66 -35.50
N GLN A 354 31.34 10.13 -36.64
CA GLN A 354 32.08 10.45 -37.87
C GLN A 354 33.37 9.66 -38.12
N SER A 355 33.25 8.47 -38.73
CA SER A 355 34.37 7.88 -39.45
C SER A 355 34.61 8.64 -40.74
N THR A 356 35.41 9.70 -40.68
CA THR A 356 36.07 10.26 -41.85
C THR A 356 37.09 9.25 -42.36
N SER A 357 36.83 8.68 -43.54
CA SER A 357 37.76 7.82 -44.27
C SER A 357 39.11 8.51 -44.51
N PRO A 358 40.25 7.89 -44.17
CA PRO A 358 41.52 8.27 -44.76
C PRO A 358 41.74 7.48 -46.06
N LYS A 359 42.14 8.23 -47.09
CA LYS A 359 42.50 7.74 -48.42
C LYS A 359 43.61 6.70 -48.35
N LEU A 360 43.44 5.61 -49.10
CA LEU A 360 44.50 4.70 -49.54
C LEU A 360 45.67 5.48 -50.15
N LYS A 361 46.88 5.17 -49.70
CA LYS A 361 48.11 5.29 -50.50
C LYS A 361 49.04 4.10 -50.20
N ILE A 362 49.16 3.29 -51.26
CA ILE A 362 50.20 2.31 -51.63
C ILE A 362 50.28 1.04 -50.78
#